data_AF-A0ABD7Y7W4-F1
#
_entry.id   AF-A0ABD7Y7W4-F1
#
_cell.length_a   1.000
_cell.length_b   1.000
_cell.length_c   1.000
_cell.angle_alpha   90.00
_cell.angle_beta   90.00
_cell.angle_gamma   90.00
#
_symmetry.space_group_name_H-M   'P 1'
#
loop_
_entity.id
_entity.type
_entity.pdbx_description
1 polymer ?
#
loop_
_entity_poly.entity_id
_entity_poly.type
_entity_poly.pdbx_seq_one_letter_code
_entity_poly.pdbx_strand_id
1 'polypeptide(L)'
;MQATLDGDDAAVCHLRAGIEHWAGERADAGDDGPVLPVRAWLDRYGHVTRVDSGAAGPPALDAALHAALVGRAVGAAPPRGMAQPLVLRMTLTDAR
;
A
#
# COMPACT_ATOMS: atom_id res chain seq x y z
N MET A 1 20.63 4.79 -1.53
CA MET A 1 20.55 3.52 -0.80
C MET A 1 19.12 3.00 -0.98
N GLN A 2 18.89 2.22 -2.03
CA GLN A 2 17.59 1.63 -2.32
C GLN A 2 17.46 0.39 -1.44
N ALA A 3 16.53 0.40 -0.49
CA ALA A 3 16.21 -0.79 0.28
C ALA A 3 15.46 -1.75 -0.65
N THR A 4 16.20 -2.69 -1.24
CA THR A 4 15.65 -3.71 -2.12
C THR A 4 14.91 -4.74 -1.26
N LEU A 5 13.68 -5.00 -1.66
CA LEU A 5 12.65 -5.71 -0.91
C LEU A 5 12.75 -7.22 -1.12
N ASP A 6 13.91 -7.84 -0.88
CA ASP A 6 14.13 -9.26 -1.28
C ASP A 6 13.52 -10.29 -0.32
N GLY A 7 13.44 -10.01 0.99
CA GLY A 7 12.68 -10.84 1.95
C GLY A 7 11.17 -10.53 1.98
N ASP A 8 10.80 -9.50 1.22
CA ASP A 8 9.51 -8.81 1.20
C ASP A 8 8.66 -9.21 -0.03
N ASP A 9 9.22 -10.01 -0.93
CA ASP A 9 8.66 -10.26 -2.24
C ASP A 9 7.31 -10.96 -2.21
N ALA A 10 7.09 -11.91 -1.29
CA ALA A 10 5.82 -12.64 -1.21
C ALA A 10 4.67 -11.74 -0.74
N ALA A 11 4.88 -10.93 0.30
CA ALA A 11 3.89 -9.99 0.79
C ALA A 11 3.61 -8.87 -0.23
N VAL A 12 4.66 -8.38 -0.90
CA VAL A 12 4.54 -7.40 -1.99
C VAL A 12 3.82 -7.99 -3.20
N CYS A 13 4.12 -9.22 -3.59
CA CYS A 13 3.43 -9.92 -4.67
C CYS A 13 1.95 -10.13 -4.32
N HIS A 14 1.65 -10.50 -3.07
CA HIS A 14 0.28 -10.67 -2.63
C HIS A 14 -0.49 -9.34 -2.64
N LEU A 15 0.13 -8.26 -2.17
CA LEU A 15 -0.44 -6.91 -2.25
C LEU A 15 -0.69 -6.50 -3.70
N ARG A 16 0.27 -6.74 -4.59
CA ARG A 16 0.15 -6.44 -6.02
C ARG A 16 -1.03 -7.17 -6.66
N ALA A 17 -1.13 -8.48 -6.46
CA ALA A 17 -2.25 -9.28 -6.95
C ALA A 17 -3.60 -8.80 -6.37
N GLY A 18 -3.62 -8.41 -5.09
CA GLY A 18 -4.81 -7.84 -4.45
C GLY A 18 -5.26 -6.52 -5.06
N ILE A 19 -4.31 -5.61 -5.36
CA ILE A 19 -4.61 -4.33 -6.01
C ILE A 19 -5.10 -4.53 -7.45
N GLU A 20 -4.46 -5.42 -8.21
CA GLU A 20 -4.86 -5.74 -9.58
C GLU A 20 -6.28 -6.33 -9.62
N HIS A 21 -6.58 -7.26 -8.71
CA HIS A 21 -7.91 -7.86 -8.61
C HIS A 21 -8.97 -6.82 -8.25
N TRP A 22 -8.73 -6.01 -7.21
CA TRP A 22 -9.64 -4.95 -6.80
C TRP A 22 -9.86 -3.92 -7.91
N ALA A 23 -8.80 -3.51 -8.62
CA ALA A 23 -8.90 -2.57 -9.73
C ALA A 23 -9.70 -3.16 -10.90
N GLY A 24 -9.52 -4.45 -11.19
CA GLY A 24 -10.32 -5.19 -12.17
C GLY A 24 -11.81 -5.20 -11.83
N GLU A 25 -12.17 -5.55 -10.59
CA GLU A 25 -13.57 -5.52 -10.13
C GLU A 25 -14.20 -4.12 -10.22
N ARG A 26 -13.43 -3.08 -9.92
CA ARG A 26 -13.89 -1.69 -10.04
C ARG A 26 -14.09 -1.26 -11.50
N ALA A 27 -13.18 -1.65 -12.39
CA ALA A 27 -13.28 -1.38 -13.82
C ALA A 27 -14.48 -2.12 -14.44
N ASP A 28 -14.70 -3.39 -14.08
CA ASP A 28 -15.87 -4.17 -14.51
C ASP A 28 -17.19 -3.55 -14.02
N ALA A 29 -17.17 -2.87 -12.86
CA ALA A 29 -18.28 -2.09 -12.34
C ALA A 29 -18.43 -0.69 -13.00
N GLY A 30 -17.61 -0.37 -14.00
CA GLY A 30 -17.68 0.88 -14.77
C GLY A 30 -16.97 2.08 -14.13
N ASP A 31 -16.05 1.86 -13.20
CA ASP A 31 -15.20 2.93 -12.65
C ASP A 31 -13.98 3.19 -13.52
N ASP A 32 -13.98 4.33 -14.22
CA ASP A 32 -12.83 4.79 -15.00
C ASP A 32 -11.75 5.38 -14.08
N GLY A 33 -10.80 4.53 -13.68
CA GLY A 33 -9.63 4.93 -12.89
C GLY A 33 -9.87 4.86 -11.38
N PRO A 34 -10.07 3.65 -10.81
CA PRO A 34 -10.37 3.50 -9.39
C PRO A 34 -9.23 3.98 -8.50
N VAL A 35 -9.57 4.83 -7.53
CA VAL A 35 -8.63 5.36 -6.52
C VAL A 35 -8.82 4.61 -5.21
N LEU A 36 -7.77 3.92 -4.75
CA LEU A 36 -7.75 3.27 -3.45
C LEU A 36 -7.19 4.24 -2.39
N PRO A 37 -8.03 4.86 -1.55
CA PRO A 37 -7.51 5.68 -0.46
C PRO A 37 -6.81 4.79 0.57
N VAL A 38 -5.53 5.03 0.82
CA VAL A 38 -4.78 4.32 1.88
C VAL A 38 -4.32 5.33 2.93
N ARG A 39 -4.63 5.02 4.19
CA ARG A 39 -4.15 5.75 5.36
C ARG A 39 -3.06 4.92 6.02
N ALA A 40 -1.96 5.54 6.41
CA ALA A 40 -0.94 4.90 7.23
C ALA A 40 -0.61 5.73 8.46
N TRP A 41 -0.21 5.03 9.51
CA TRP A 41 0.27 5.62 10.75
C TRP A 41 1.75 5.30 10.87
N LEU A 42 2.55 6.31 11.18
CA LEU A 42 3.99 6.18 11.32
C LEU A 42 4.40 6.36 12.78
N ASP A 43 5.40 5.61 13.23
CA ASP A 43 6.04 5.84 14.51
C ASP A 43 6.95 7.08 14.49
N ARG A 44 7.59 7.39 15.63
CA ARG A 44 8.51 8.53 15.77
C ARG A 44 9.77 8.45 14.90
N TYR A 45 10.01 7.31 14.25
CA TYR A 45 11.15 7.04 13.39
C TYR A 45 10.76 6.95 11.91
N GLY A 46 9.47 7.07 11.57
CA GLY A 46 8.97 6.98 10.20
C GLY A 46 8.68 5.55 9.75
N HIS A 47 8.56 4.59 10.66
CA HIS A 47 8.11 3.23 10.33
C HIS A 47 6.59 3.13 10.37
N VAL A 48 6.02 2.44 9.38
CA VAL A 48 4.58 2.15 9.38
C VAL A 48 4.21 1.24 10.55
N THR A 49 3.23 1.66 11.32
CA THR A 49 2.67 0.89 12.45
C THR A 49 1.28 0.36 12.16
N ARG A 50 0.57 0.98 11.21
CA ARG A 50 -0.76 0.57 10.76
C ARG A 50 -1.02 1.09 9.36
N VAL A 51 -1.84 0.38 8.61
CA VAL A 51 -2.44 0.80 7.34
C VAL A 51 -3.93 0.47 7.32
N ASP A 52 -4.69 1.20 6.51
CA ASP A 52 -6.14 1.09 6.41
C ASP A 52 -6.59 1.65 5.04
N SER A 53 -7.30 0.86 4.24
CA SER A 53 -7.84 1.28 2.94
C SER A 53 -9.26 1.87 3.01
N GLY A 54 -9.80 2.04 4.22
CA GLY A 54 -11.14 2.54 4.47
C GLY A 54 -12.22 1.62 3.90
N ALA A 55 -13.43 2.15 3.71
CA ALA A 55 -14.57 1.38 3.18
C ALA A 55 -14.42 0.97 1.69
N ALA A 56 -13.35 1.42 1.02
CA ALA A 56 -13.13 1.21 -0.40
C ALA A 56 -12.38 -0.10 -0.71
N GLY A 57 -11.58 -0.61 0.24
CA GLY A 57 -10.81 -1.83 0.04
C GLY A 57 -11.43 -3.04 0.76
N PRO A 58 -11.37 -4.24 0.16
CA PRO A 58 -11.81 -5.45 0.83
C PRO A 58 -10.84 -5.86 1.95
N PRO A 59 -11.30 -6.60 2.99
CA PRO A 59 -10.45 -7.01 4.11
C PRO A 59 -9.18 -7.79 3.72
N ALA A 60 -9.23 -8.54 2.60
CA ALA A 60 -8.07 -9.24 2.08
C ALA A 60 -6.98 -8.27 1.58
N LEU A 61 -7.38 -7.16 0.95
CA LEU A 61 -6.47 -6.12 0.50
C LEU A 61 -5.85 -5.38 1.69
N ASP A 62 -6.63 -5.11 2.76
CA ASP A 62 -6.10 -4.55 4.01
C ASP A 62 -5.07 -5.48 4.67
N ALA A 63 -5.33 -6.79 4.68
CA ALA A 63 -4.39 -7.77 5.21
C ALA A 63 -3.08 -7.79 4.40
N ALA A 64 -3.18 -7.73 3.07
CA ALA A 64 -2.01 -7.65 2.19
C ALA A 64 -1.24 -6.34 2.35
N LEU A 65 -1.95 -5.20 2.48
CA LEU A 65 -1.37 -3.91 2.79
C LEU A 65 -0.61 -3.95 4.11
N HIS A 66 -1.21 -4.56 5.14
CA HIS A 66 -0.59 -4.68 6.46
C HIS A 66 0.68 -5.54 6.40
N ALA A 67 0.60 -6.72 5.77
CA ALA A 67 1.72 -7.64 5.65
C ALA A 67 2.89 -7.04 4.88
N ALA A 68 2.60 -6.24 3.84
CA ALA A 68 3.65 -5.53 3.12
C ALA A 68 4.15 -4.33 3.93
N LEU A 69 3.30 -3.42 4.40
CA LEU A 69 3.78 -2.09 4.78
C LEU A 69 4.23 -1.99 6.23
N VAL A 70 3.67 -2.75 7.17
CA VAL A 70 3.99 -2.58 8.60
C VAL A 70 5.45 -2.93 8.88
N GLY A 71 6.13 -2.05 9.63
CA GLY A 71 7.56 -2.13 9.94
C GLY A 71 8.47 -1.48 8.89
N ARG A 72 7.97 -1.17 7.68
CA ARG A 72 8.78 -0.48 6.66
C ARG A 72 8.97 0.99 6.99
N ALA A 73 10.19 1.48 6.74
CA ALA A 73 10.52 2.90 6.79
C ALA A 73 10.05 3.60 5.50
N VAL A 74 9.30 4.69 5.63
CA VAL A 74 8.74 5.45 4.48
C VAL A 74 9.52 6.75 4.22
N GLY A 75 10.56 7.01 5.01
CA GLY A 75 11.38 8.22 4.93
C GLY A 75 11.63 8.81 6.32
N ALA A 76 11.85 10.12 6.39
CA ALA A 76 11.99 10.82 7.66
C ALA A 76 10.65 10.84 8.42
N ALA A 77 10.71 10.72 9.75
CA ALA A 77 9.52 10.74 10.60
C ALA A 77 8.68 12.02 10.37
N PRO A 78 7.34 11.89 10.30
CA PRO A 78 6.47 13.05 10.11
C PRO A 78 6.59 14.04 11.27
N PRO A 79 6.47 15.35 11.00
CA PRO A 79 6.20 16.33 12.04
C PRO A 79 4.96 15.93 12.85
N ARG A 80 5.04 16.08 14.19
CA ARG A 80 3.97 15.68 15.11
C ARG A 80 2.65 16.38 14.76
N GLY A 81 1.56 15.62 14.69
CA GLY A 81 0.20 16.14 14.52
C GLY A 81 -0.25 16.38 13.07
N MET A 82 0.57 16.04 12.08
CA MET A 82 0.24 16.22 10.67
C MET A 82 -0.26 14.90 10.05
N ALA A 83 -1.41 14.93 9.37
CA ALA A 83 -1.80 13.86 8.46
C ALA A 83 -0.89 13.91 7.23
N GLN A 84 -0.03 12.91 7.05
CA GLN A 84 0.93 12.92 5.95
C GLN A 84 0.34 12.20 4.73
N PRO A 85 0.22 12.88 3.57
CA PRO A 85 -0.15 12.21 2.34
C PRO A 85 1.00 11.28 1.91
N LEU A 86 0.68 10.00 1.70
CA LEU A 86 1.63 9.03 1.16
C LEU A 86 1.38 8.88 -0.34
N VAL A 87 2.42 9.12 -1.14
CA VAL A 87 2.39 8.83 -2.58
C VAL A 87 3.07 7.49 -2.79
N LEU A 88 2.26 6.43 -2.95
CA LEU A 88 2.78 5.13 -3.40
C LEU A 88 3.01 5.22 -4.92
N ARG A 89 4.25 4.93 -5.34
CA ARG A 89 4.59 4.73 -6.76
C ARG A 89 4.87 3.27 -6.98
N MET A 90 3.92 2.58 -7.59
CA MET A 90 4.04 1.17 -7.95
C MET A 90 4.33 1.11 -9.44
N THR A 91 5.42 0.42 -9.80
CA THR A 91 5.76 0.20 -11.22
C THR A 91 5.41 -1.23 -11.53
N LEU A 92 4.36 -1.43 -12.33
CA LEU A 92 3.96 -2.74 -12.81
C LEU A 92 4.71 -3.01 -14.12
N THR A 93 5.78 -3.78 -14.05
CA THR A 93 6.41 -4.32 -15.26
C THR A 93 5.74 -5.63 -15.61
N ASP A 94 5.14 -5.66 -16.79
CA ASP A 94 4.60 -6.86 -17.42
C ASP A 94 5.66 -7.98 -17.39
N ALA A 95 5.35 -9.06 -16.68
CA ALA A 95 6.12 -10.29 -16.78
C ALA A 95 5.64 -10.99 -18.05
N ARG A 96 6.38 -10.77 -19.15
CA ARG A 96 6.25 -11.56 -20.38
C ARG A 96 6.40 -13.05 -20.12
#